data_AF-A0A174QQ95-F1
#
_entry.id   AF-A0A174QQ95-F1
#
_cell.length_a   1.000
_cell.length_b   1.000
_cell.length_c   1.000
_cell.angle_alpha   90.00
_cell.angle_beta   90.00
_cell.angle_gamma   90.00
#
_symmetry.space_group_name_H-M   'P 1'
#
loop_
_entity.id
_entity.type
_entity.pdbx_description
1 polymer ?
#
loop_
_entity_poly.entity_id
_entity_poly.type
_entity_poly.pdbx_seq_one_letter_code
_entity_poly.pdbx_strand_id
1 'polypeptide(L)'
;MARKRKNGEGTVRLRKDGRWEGRVVIGYDEKGLPKTKNVLAKTKGECIEKLKQLQEQYAPPKSDKIKPEMPFGDWIDFWYQNYSKPKLRATTRAGYENRIYLHIIPELGDIPLNQLTQNDLQQFYARLKKNGRLLHAEHYSESLSDTMVRGCHANCRSALEKAVQEGLIRVNPAVGCKLPPKKAREMQVLTREEIQRFLIQAKAEGYFELFLLELTTGLRRGELLALQWDDLNLETGELKITKQVYRTKEDGLLISQPKTKSSIRTVSLPQPLLAILKEYREGINSRWMFPSPLKEDSPLDPAYIRTRLHLILEHAQCKQIRFHDLRHTFATMALGSGMDVKTLSSMLGHVSAATTLDIYTHITNPMRSEAAAKIDQRIAKVDPKEKEVASERAPETDPQSFIPFIPYNGKIRKAGTGCIIQISEHCWEGRYSPVWPDGKKHSRNVYAKTREECEALLPGLIEQMKAEIKAIKESGNLEAIPDGISEKKKAIAAYMREHPEVTSKSAIAKAVGTDRSTVRKYYNEIRSEWSGRISFAKRQRDMVCRCLVE
;
A
#
# COMPACT_ATOMS: atom_id res chain seq x y z
N MET A 1 39.88 20.22 -29.47
CA MET A 1 39.63 19.01 -28.66
C MET A 1 38.67 18.09 -29.40
N ALA A 2 39.07 16.83 -29.66
CA ALA A 2 38.28 15.90 -30.47
C ALA A 2 36.96 15.52 -29.77
N ARG A 3 35.84 15.69 -30.48
CA ARG A 3 34.49 15.30 -30.03
C ARG A 3 34.49 13.81 -29.64
N LYS A 4 34.16 13.52 -28.38
CA LYS A 4 33.99 12.14 -27.88
C LYS A 4 32.86 11.47 -28.68
N ARG A 5 33.18 10.40 -29.41
CA ARG A 5 32.22 9.70 -30.28
C ARG A 5 31.22 8.88 -29.45
N LYS A 6 30.04 8.61 -30.03
CA LYS A 6 29.01 7.78 -29.40
C LYS A 6 29.49 6.34 -29.30
N ASN A 7 29.16 5.65 -28.20
CA ASN A 7 29.52 4.25 -28.01
C ASN A 7 28.93 3.39 -29.13
N GLY A 8 29.77 2.60 -29.83
CA GLY A 8 29.34 1.63 -30.84
C GLY A 8 29.64 1.99 -32.31
N GLU A 9 30.02 3.22 -32.64
CA GLU A 9 30.25 3.65 -34.05
C GLU A 9 31.53 3.08 -34.70
N GLY A 10 32.35 2.34 -33.95
CA GLY A 10 33.63 1.83 -34.43
C GLY A 10 34.71 2.92 -34.54
N THR A 11 35.98 2.51 -34.65
CA THR A 11 37.13 3.42 -34.80
C THR A 11 37.72 3.30 -36.20
N VAL A 12 37.88 4.41 -36.90
CA VAL A 12 38.54 4.49 -38.22
C VAL A 12 39.80 5.33 -38.06
N ARG A 13 40.97 4.74 -38.34
CA ARG A 13 42.28 5.39 -38.18
C ARG A 13 43.20 5.08 -39.36
N LEU A 14 44.10 6.01 -39.68
CA LEU A 14 45.17 5.79 -40.66
C LEU A 14 46.34 5.08 -39.97
N ARG A 15 46.82 3.98 -40.55
CA ARG A 15 47.91 3.17 -40.02
C ARG A 15 49.25 3.61 -40.66
N LYS A 16 50.38 3.27 -40.01
CA LYS A 16 51.73 3.65 -40.45
C LYS A 16 52.11 3.10 -41.84
N ASP A 17 51.38 2.10 -42.34
CA ASP A 17 51.53 1.45 -43.65
C ASP A 17 50.69 2.12 -44.76
N GLY A 18 50.07 3.27 -44.49
CA GLY A 18 49.29 4.04 -45.45
C GLY A 18 47.86 3.52 -45.68
N ARG A 19 47.43 2.45 -45.00
CA ARG A 19 46.07 1.89 -45.11
C ARG A 19 45.16 2.44 -44.00
N TRP A 20 43.86 2.57 -44.31
CA TRP A 20 42.83 2.91 -43.34
C TRP A 20 42.35 1.64 -42.63
N GLU A 21 42.40 1.64 -41.29
CA GLU A 21 41.89 0.57 -40.43
C GLU A 21 40.60 1.02 -39.74
N GLY A 22 39.53 0.27 -39.99
CA GLY A 22 38.27 0.38 -39.27
C GLY A 22 38.14 -0.76 -38.26
N ARG A 23 37.74 -0.50 -37.01
CA ARG A 23 37.42 -1.53 -35.99
C ARG A 23 36.01 -1.37 -35.49
N VAL A 24 35.30 -2.48 -35.35
CA VAL A 24 33.97 -2.55 -34.72
C VAL A 24 33.95 -3.62 -33.65
N VAL A 25 33.24 -3.35 -32.56
CA VAL A 25 32.94 -4.34 -31.51
C VAL A 25 31.78 -5.19 -31.99
N ILE A 26 32.00 -6.49 -32.17
CA ILE A 26 31.01 -7.45 -32.69
C ILE A 26 30.31 -8.24 -31.57
N GLY A 27 30.65 -7.98 -30.30
CA GLY A 27 30.06 -8.64 -29.14
C GLY A 27 30.97 -8.56 -27.92
N TYR A 28 30.59 -9.25 -26.85
CA TYR A 28 31.38 -9.41 -25.63
C TYR A 28 31.60 -10.91 -25.37
N ASP A 29 32.77 -11.29 -24.85
CA ASP A 29 33.04 -12.66 -24.43
C ASP A 29 32.36 -13.01 -23.08
N GLU A 30 32.45 -14.27 -22.65
CA GLU A 30 31.89 -14.75 -21.37
C GLU A 30 32.50 -14.06 -20.14
N LYS A 31 33.62 -13.35 -20.32
CA LYS A 31 34.32 -12.56 -19.29
C LYS A 31 34.00 -11.06 -19.39
N GLY A 32 33.08 -10.65 -20.28
CA GLY A 32 32.65 -9.27 -20.46
C GLY A 32 33.62 -8.37 -21.23
N LEU A 33 34.63 -8.94 -21.91
CA LEU A 33 35.58 -8.20 -22.74
C LEU A 33 35.06 -8.04 -24.17
N PRO A 34 35.25 -6.87 -24.81
CA PRO A 34 34.75 -6.61 -26.15
C PRO A 34 35.50 -7.43 -27.21
N LYS A 35 34.79 -8.28 -27.95
CA LYS A 35 35.30 -8.94 -29.15
C LYS A 35 35.26 -7.96 -30.32
N THR A 36 36.41 -7.62 -30.88
CA THR A 36 36.52 -6.67 -32.00
C THR A 36 36.96 -7.34 -33.29
N LYS A 37 36.39 -6.92 -34.42
CA LYS A 37 36.91 -7.22 -35.77
C LYS A 37 37.33 -5.95 -36.48
N ASN A 38 38.30 -6.07 -37.39
CA ASN A 38 38.83 -4.97 -38.17
C ASN A 38 38.70 -5.17 -39.68
N VAL A 39 38.68 -4.05 -40.40
CA VAL A 39 38.68 -3.98 -41.87
C VAL A 39 39.79 -3.02 -42.32
N LEU A 40 40.42 -3.33 -43.45
CA LEU A 40 41.48 -2.52 -44.05
C LEU A 40 41.07 -2.06 -45.45
N ALA A 41 41.33 -0.80 -45.78
CA ALA A 41 41.07 -0.24 -47.11
C ALA A 41 42.14 0.79 -47.50
N LYS A 42 42.27 1.06 -48.81
CA LYS A 42 43.23 2.04 -49.33
C LYS A 42 42.73 3.48 -49.16
N THR A 43 41.42 3.68 -49.19
CA THR A 43 40.79 5.00 -49.00
C THR A 43 39.92 5.04 -47.76
N LYS A 44 39.69 6.25 -47.23
CA LYS A 44 38.81 6.46 -46.07
C LYS A 44 37.36 6.06 -46.38
N GLY A 45 36.87 6.37 -47.58
CA GLY A 45 35.50 6.06 -48.01
C GLY A 45 35.25 4.56 -48.09
N GLU A 46 36.14 3.82 -48.74
CA GLU A 46 36.08 2.36 -48.84
C GLU A 46 36.20 1.68 -47.46
N CYS A 47 36.98 2.26 -46.54
CA CYS A 47 37.08 1.77 -45.16
C CYS A 47 35.75 1.90 -44.41
N ILE A 48 35.03 3.00 -44.62
CA ILE A 48 33.73 3.26 -43.99
C ILE A 48 32.67 2.30 -44.55
N GLU A 49 32.63 2.08 -45.86
CA GLU A 49 31.69 1.12 -46.48
C GLU A 49 31.95 -0.32 -46.01
N LYS A 50 33.21 -0.76 -46.01
CA LYS A 50 33.59 -2.08 -45.50
C LYS A 50 33.26 -2.23 -44.01
N LEU A 51 33.41 -1.15 -43.23
CA LEU A 51 33.06 -1.17 -41.80
C LEU A 51 31.55 -1.24 -41.59
N LYS A 52 30.75 -0.59 -42.44
CA LYS A 52 29.29 -0.67 -42.45
C LYS A 52 28.81 -2.08 -42.82
N GLN A 53 29.40 -2.70 -43.85
CA GLN A 53 29.11 -4.08 -44.22
C GLN A 53 29.47 -5.06 -43.09
N LEU A 54 30.60 -4.85 -42.41
CA LEU A 54 30.98 -5.66 -41.25
C LEU A 54 30.00 -5.48 -40.08
N GLN A 55 29.49 -4.27 -39.86
CA GLN A 55 28.45 -3.99 -38.86
C GLN A 55 27.15 -4.71 -39.19
N GLU A 56 26.73 -4.72 -40.46
CA GLU A 56 25.52 -5.41 -40.91
C GLU A 56 25.66 -6.94 -40.84
N GLN A 57 26.85 -7.49 -41.17
CA GLN A 57 27.11 -8.92 -41.13
C GLN A 57 27.09 -9.52 -39.72
N TYR A 58 27.58 -8.76 -38.72
CA TYR A 58 27.64 -9.19 -37.31
C TYR A 58 26.58 -8.50 -36.45
N ALA A 59 25.61 -7.81 -37.08
CA ALA A 59 24.43 -7.35 -36.36
C ALA A 59 23.72 -8.58 -35.77
N PRO A 60 23.26 -8.53 -34.52
CA PRO A 60 22.47 -9.62 -33.96
C PRO A 60 21.30 -9.90 -34.92
N PRO A 61 20.99 -11.18 -35.20
CA PRO A 61 19.88 -11.52 -36.08
C PRO A 61 18.63 -10.82 -35.54
N LYS A 62 18.03 -9.95 -36.37
CA LYS A 62 16.72 -9.36 -36.07
C LYS A 62 15.80 -10.53 -35.78
N SER A 63 15.27 -10.63 -34.57
CA SER A 63 14.25 -11.63 -34.30
C SER A 63 13.14 -11.43 -35.32
N ASP A 64 12.81 -12.45 -36.12
CA ASP A 64 11.76 -12.40 -37.15
C ASP A 64 10.37 -11.96 -36.62
N LYS A 65 10.24 -11.80 -35.30
CA LYS A 65 9.04 -11.41 -34.56
C LYS A 65 8.81 -9.91 -34.43
N ILE A 66 9.82 -9.05 -34.66
CA ILE A 66 9.67 -7.60 -34.42
C ILE A 66 9.82 -6.84 -35.73
N LYS A 67 8.76 -6.12 -36.12
CA LYS A 67 8.67 -5.43 -37.40
C LYS A 67 8.14 -4.01 -37.19
N PRO A 68 8.55 -3.02 -38.00
CA PRO A 68 8.02 -1.65 -37.93
C PRO A 68 6.49 -1.57 -38.07
N GLU A 69 5.88 -2.50 -38.80
CA GLU A 69 4.44 -2.53 -39.09
C GLU A 69 3.61 -3.18 -37.96
N MET A 70 4.26 -3.71 -36.92
CA MET A 70 3.54 -4.36 -35.82
C MET A 70 2.68 -3.34 -35.05
N PRO A 71 1.53 -3.76 -34.49
CA PRO A 71 0.73 -2.91 -33.62
C PRO A 71 1.56 -2.39 -32.43
N PHE A 72 1.36 -1.13 -32.06
CA PHE A 72 2.07 -0.52 -30.93
C PHE A 72 1.79 -1.25 -29.61
N GLY A 73 0.59 -1.85 -29.48
CA GLY A 73 0.20 -2.66 -28.32
C GLY A 73 1.10 -3.88 -28.13
N ASP A 74 1.36 -4.60 -29.23
CA ASP A 74 2.25 -5.77 -29.22
C ASP A 74 3.69 -5.35 -28.93
N TRP A 75 4.13 -4.22 -29.47
CA TRP A 75 5.46 -3.68 -29.21
C TRP A 75 5.65 -3.29 -27.74
N ILE A 76 4.70 -2.56 -27.15
CA ILE A 76 4.83 -2.09 -25.77
C ILE A 76 4.71 -3.25 -24.77
N ASP A 77 3.91 -4.28 -25.07
CA ASP A 77 3.87 -5.50 -24.27
C ASP A 77 5.20 -6.26 -24.37
N PHE A 78 5.69 -6.51 -25.58
CA PHE A 78 7.00 -7.14 -25.80
C PHE A 78 8.10 -6.38 -25.07
N TRP A 79 8.09 -5.05 -25.16
CA TRP A 79 9.05 -4.20 -24.47
C TRP A 79 8.96 -4.35 -22.95
N TYR A 80 7.73 -4.35 -22.42
CA TYR A 80 7.49 -4.49 -21.01
C TYR A 80 7.99 -5.85 -20.50
N GLN A 81 7.59 -6.95 -21.13
CA GLN A 81 7.95 -8.30 -20.68
C GLN A 81 9.47 -8.56 -20.77
N ASN A 82 10.13 -8.14 -21.85
CA ASN A 82 11.51 -8.52 -22.13
C ASN A 82 12.55 -7.53 -21.60
N TYR A 83 12.28 -6.21 -21.68
CA TYR A 83 13.29 -5.21 -21.30
C TYR A 83 13.03 -4.57 -19.94
N SER A 84 11.76 -4.37 -19.58
CA SER A 84 11.37 -3.60 -18.40
C SER A 84 11.16 -4.49 -17.17
N LYS A 85 10.16 -5.39 -17.22
CA LYS A 85 9.68 -6.27 -16.13
C LYS A 85 10.79 -7.01 -15.37
N PRO A 86 11.84 -7.57 -16.01
CA PRO A 86 12.91 -8.26 -15.29
C PRO A 86 13.67 -7.36 -14.30
N LYS A 87 13.76 -6.06 -14.59
CA LYS A 87 14.48 -5.07 -13.78
C LYS A 87 13.61 -4.40 -12.71
N LEU A 88 12.29 -4.60 -12.75
CA LEU A 88 11.32 -3.92 -11.90
C LEU A 88 10.95 -4.74 -10.67
N ARG A 89 10.79 -4.06 -9.52
CA ARG A 89 10.19 -4.65 -8.30
C ARG A 89 8.68 -4.85 -8.48
N ALA A 90 8.10 -5.78 -7.73
CA ALA A 90 6.68 -6.14 -7.81
C ALA A 90 5.70 -4.94 -7.75
N THR A 91 5.91 -3.99 -6.84
CA THR A 91 5.05 -2.79 -6.76
C THR A 91 5.17 -1.88 -8.00
N THR A 92 6.36 -1.76 -8.55
CA THR A 92 6.58 -1.00 -9.79
C THR A 92 5.97 -1.72 -10.99
N ARG A 93 6.05 -3.05 -11.06
CA ARG A 93 5.39 -3.87 -12.09
C ARG A 93 3.89 -3.60 -12.11
N ALA A 94 3.21 -3.70 -10.96
CA ALA A 94 1.78 -3.42 -10.87
C ALA A 94 1.39 -2.03 -11.41
N GLY A 95 2.21 -1.01 -11.15
CA GLY A 95 2.00 0.33 -11.69
C GLY A 95 2.25 0.44 -13.20
N TYR A 96 3.19 -0.33 -13.75
CA TYR A 96 3.42 -0.42 -15.19
C TYR A 96 2.25 -1.14 -15.88
N GLU A 97 1.85 -2.30 -15.38
CA GLU A 97 0.78 -3.13 -15.92
C GLU A 97 -0.55 -2.38 -15.91
N ASN A 98 -0.85 -1.68 -14.81
CA ASN A 98 -2.03 -0.83 -14.73
C ASN A 98 -2.06 0.23 -15.85
N ARG A 99 -0.93 0.88 -16.13
CA ARG A 99 -0.84 1.89 -17.20
C ARG A 99 -0.87 1.26 -18.59
N ILE A 100 -0.15 0.17 -18.80
CA ILE A 100 0.01 -0.45 -20.11
C ILE A 100 -1.29 -1.12 -20.54
N TYR A 101 -1.82 -2.02 -19.72
CA TYR A 101 -2.95 -2.86 -20.12
C TYR A 101 -4.32 -2.20 -19.96
N LEU A 102 -4.48 -1.26 -19.01
CA LEU A 102 -5.79 -0.63 -18.79
C LEU A 102 -5.94 0.71 -19.51
N HIS A 103 -4.84 1.37 -19.88
CA HIS A 103 -4.90 2.70 -20.47
C HIS A 103 -4.22 2.77 -21.85
N ILE A 104 -2.97 2.32 -21.98
CA ILE A 104 -2.21 2.52 -23.23
C ILE A 104 -2.67 1.60 -24.35
N ILE A 105 -2.70 0.28 -24.11
CA ILE A 105 -3.07 -0.71 -25.12
C ILE A 105 -4.50 -0.53 -25.62
N PRO A 106 -5.52 -0.30 -24.75
CA PRO A 106 -6.89 -0.13 -25.23
C PRO A 106 -7.13 1.06 -26.17
N GLU A 107 -6.31 2.12 -26.10
CA GLU A 107 -6.49 3.32 -26.94
C GLU A 107 -5.49 3.45 -28.08
N LEU A 108 -4.26 2.97 -27.91
CA LEU A 108 -3.17 3.14 -28.89
C LEU A 108 -2.67 1.80 -29.45
N GLY A 109 -3.18 0.68 -28.95
CA GLY A 109 -2.64 -0.64 -29.23
C GLY A 109 -2.69 -1.02 -30.71
N ASP A 110 -3.80 -0.71 -31.38
CA ASP A 110 -4.07 -1.11 -32.76
C ASP A 110 -3.31 -0.27 -33.79
N ILE A 111 -2.74 0.87 -33.39
CA ILE A 111 -2.01 1.75 -34.30
C ILE A 111 -0.66 1.09 -34.65
N PRO A 112 -0.31 0.94 -35.95
CA PRO A 112 1.00 0.43 -36.34
C PRO A 112 2.14 1.28 -35.76
N LEU A 113 3.20 0.63 -35.26
CA LEU A 113 4.31 1.27 -34.57
C LEU A 113 4.98 2.35 -35.43
N ASN A 114 5.15 2.10 -36.74
CA ASN A 114 5.72 3.05 -37.70
C ASN A 114 4.79 4.19 -38.12
N GLN A 115 3.49 4.10 -37.80
CA GLN A 115 2.47 5.11 -38.10
C GLN A 115 2.07 5.93 -36.86
N LEU A 116 2.44 5.49 -35.66
CA LEU A 116 2.12 6.21 -34.43
C LEU A 116 2.72 7.62 -34.43
N THR A 117 1.86 8.63 -34.38
CA THR A 117 2.27 10.04 -34.44
C THR A 117 2.30 10.71 -33.06
N GLN A 118 2.96 11.86 -32.99
CA GLN A 118 2.91 12.73 -31.81
C GLN A 118 1.48 13.21 -31.50
N ASN A 119 0.65 13.41 -32.54
CA ASN A 119 -0.73 13.86 -32.38
C ASN A 119 -1.60 12.78 -31.73
N ASP A 120 -1.41 11.51 -32.10
CA ASP A 120 -2.14 10.37 -31.49
C ASP A 120 -1.86 10.29 -29.98
N LEU A 121 -0.59 10.42 -29.60
CA LEU A 121 -0.18 10.47 -28.20
C LEU A 121 -0.76 11.70 -27.47
N GLN A 122 -0.79 12.85 -28.13
CA GLN A 122 -1.33 14.07 -27.53
C GLN A 122 -2.84 13.96 -27.30
N GLN A 123 -3.58 13.42 -28.26
CA GLN A 123 -5.02 13.17 -28.15
C GLN A 123 -5.31 12.13 -27.07
N PHE A 124 -4.51 11.06 -27.00
CA PHE A 124 -4.59 10.08 -25.93
C PHE A 124 -4.43 10.72 -24.55
N TYR A 125 -3.41 11.57 -24.35
CA TYR A 125 -3.24 12.25 -23.06
C TYR A 125 -4.38 13.20 -22.72
N ALA A 126 -4.95 13.88 -23.72
CA ALA A 126 -6.13 14.72 -23.54
C ALA A 126 -7.37 13.91 -23.14
N ARG A 127 -7.59 12.74 -23.76
CA ARG A 127 -8.67 11.81 -23.41
C ARG A 127 -8.51 11.22 -22.02
N LEU A 128 -7.31 10.75 -21.67
CA LEU A 128 -7.02 10.30 -20.30
C LEU A 128 -7.33 11.38 -19.27
N LYS A 129 -6.99 12.64 -19.59
CA LYS A 129 -7.25 13.75 -18.69
C LYS A 129 -8.75 14.02 -18.52
N LYS A 130 -9.54 13.87 -19.59
CA LYS A 130 -10.99 14.10 -19.57
C LYS A 130 -11.75 12.95 -18.90
N ASN A 131 -11.60 11.73 -19.43
CA ASN A 131 -12.44 10.55 -19.13
C ASN A 131 -11.62 9.27 -18.82
N GLY A 132 -10.35 9.41 -18.40
CA GLY A 132 -9.47 8.25 -18.20
C GLY A 132 -9.68 7.47 -16.89
N ARG A 133 -10.59 7.88 -16.00
CA ARG A 133 -10.80 7.20 -14.71
C ARG A 133 -11.74 6.01 -14.87
N LEU A 134 -11.20 4.80 -14.67
CA LEU A 134 -11.92 3.53 -14.80
C LEU A 134 -12.63 3.08 -13.51
N LEU A 135 -12.24 3.62 -12.35
CA LEU A 135 -12.75 3.19 -11.04
C LEU A 135 -13.27 4.37 -10.23
N HIS A 136 -14.41 4.18 -9.58
CA HIS A 136 -15.05 5.17 -8.70
C HIS A 136 -15.22 6.54 -9.38
N ALA A 137 -15.55 6.56 -10.68
CA ALA A 137 -15.78 7.80 -11.42
C ALA A 137 -16.92 8.62 -10.79
N GLU A 138 -17.95 7.94 -10.32
CA GLU A 138 -19.13 8.48 -9.61
C GLU A 138 -18.80 9.30 -8.36
N HIS A 139 -17.74 8.93 -7.62
CA HIS A 139 -17.40 9.56 -6.33
C HIS A 139 -16.40 10.71 -6.45
N TYR A 140 -15.77 10.89 -7.60
CA TYR A 140 -14.69 11.85 -7.75
C TYR A 140 -14.85 12.68 -9.03
N SER A 141 -14.53 12.07 -10.17
CA SER A 141 -14.56 12.68 -11.50
C SER A 141 -14.14 11.64 -12.52
N GLU A 142 -14.63 11.71 -13.76
CA GLU A 142 -14.14 10.89 -14.87
C GLU A 142 -12.67 11.18 -15.25
N SER A 143 -12.14 12.31 -14.80
CA SER A 143 -10.77 12.74 -15.07
C SER A 143 -9.71 11.94 -14.31
N LEU A 144 -8.65 11.56 -15.03
CA LEU A 144 -7.47 10.92 -14.46
C LEU A 144 -6.47 11.96 -13.91
N SER A 145 -5.69 11.56 -12.90
CA SER A 145 -4.72 12.46 -12.27
C SER A 145 -3.55 12.81 -13.20
N ASP A 146 -3.00 14.03 -13.05
CA ASP A 146 -1.85 14.51 -13.83
C ASP A 146 -0.65 13.56 -13.72
N THR A 147 -0.41 13.03 -12.52
CA THR A 147 0.66 12.05 -12.26
C THR A 147 0.49 10.77 -13.07
N MET A 148 -0.75 10.29 -13.22
CA MET A 148 -1.01 9.07 -13.98
C MET A 148 -0.80 9.31 -15.49
N VAL A 149 -1.30 10.42 -16.03
CA VAL A 149 -1.07 10.81 -17.43
C VAL A 149 0.43 10.90 -17.73
N ARG A 150 1.20 11.56 -16.85
CA ARG A 150 2.66 11.63 -16.96
C ARG A 150 3.33 10.25 -16.85
N GLY A 151 2.78 9.36 -16.04
CA GLY A 151 3.22 7.96 -15.95
C GLY A 151 2.98 7.18 -17.24
N CYS A 152 1.81 7.33 -17.87
CA CYS A 152 1.51 6.71 -19.16
C CYS A 152 2.48 7.23 -20.23
N HIS A 153 2.68 8.55 -20.27
CA HIS A 153 3.68 9.14 -21.16
C HIS A 153 5.09 8.60 -20.94
N ALA A 154 5.54 8.48 -19.68
CA ALA A 154 6.87 7.93 -19.38
C ALA A 154 7.04 6.50 -19.90
N ASN A 155 5.99 5.67 -19.78
CA ASN A 155 5.99 4.31 -20.32
C ASN A 155 6.04 4.32 -21.85
N CYS A 156 5.16 5.07 -22.53
CA CYS A 156 5.16 5.21 -23.99
C CYS A 156 6.53 5.70 -24.50
N ARG A 157 7.04 6.79 -23.91
CA ARG A 157 8.31 7.40 -24.29
C ARG A 157 9.47 6.42 -24.19
N SER A 158 9.53 5.64 -23.09
CA SER A 158 10.60 4.66 -22.87
C SER A 158 10.52 3.48 -23.83
N ALA A 159 9.30 2.99 -24.12
CA ALA A 159 9.08 1.94 -25.10
C ALA A 159 9.44 2.38 -26.53
N LEU A 160 9.05 3.60 -26.92
CA LEU A 160 9.37 4.17 -28.24
C LEU A 160 10.85 4.53 -28.37
N GLU A 161 11.51 4.96 -27.30
CA GLU A 161 12.96 5.16 -27.30
C GLU A 161 13.69 3.85 -27.58
N LYS A 162 13.20 2.74 -27.02
CA LYS A 162 13.75 1.42 -27.33
C LYS A 162 13.48 1.01 -28.77
N ALA A 163 12.31 1.35 -29.33
CA ALA A 163 12.00 1.09 -30.74
C ALA A 163 12.94 1.83 -31.70
N VAL A 164 13.31 3.08 -31.38
CA VAL A 164 14.33 3.84 -32.12
C VAL A 164 15.70 3.14 -32.03
N GLN A 165 16.09 2.69 -30.82
CA GLN A 165 17.38 1.99 -30.62
C GLN A 165 17.47 0.67 -31.40
N GLU A 166 16.35 -0.06 -31.52
CA GLU A 166 16.25 -1.29 -32.31
C GLU A 166 16.06 -1.03 -33.81
N GLY A 167 15.99 0.25 -34.23
CA GLY A 167 15.87 0.64 -35.64
C GLY A 167 14.48 0.37 -36.25
N LEU A 168 13.45 0.20 -35.42
CA LEU A 168 12.06 -0.03 -35.88
C LEU A 168 11.41 1.26 -36.38
N ILE A 169 11.76 2.39 -35.74
CA ILE A 169 11.28 3.72 -36.09
C ILE A 169 12.45 4.70 -36.08
N ARG A 170 12.35 5.77 -36.89
CA ARG A 170 13.45 6.74 -37.06
C ARG A 170 13.51 7.76 -35.92
N VAL A 171 12.36 8.16 -35.38
CA VAL A 171 12.21 9.21 -34.38
C VAL A 171 11.19 8.76 -33.35
N ASN A 172 11.37 9.16 -32.09
CA ASN A 172 10.44 8.86 -31.01
C ASN A 172 9.27 9.87 -31.04
N PRO A 173 8.03 9.45 -31.38
CA PRO A 173 6.88 10.36 -31.50
C PRO A 173 6.42 10.93 -30.15
N ALA A 174 6.88 10.36 -29.02
CA ALA A 174 6.60 10.92 -27.70
C ALA A 174 7.48 12.15 -27.36
N VAL A 175 8.49 12.47 -28.18
CA VAL A 175 9.29 13.68 -27.99
C VAL A 175 8.45 14.90 -28.39
N GLY A 176 8.31 15.86 -27.48
CA GLY A 176 7.57 17.11 -27.74
C GLY A 176 6.09 17.09 -27.34
N CYS A 177 5.54 15.97 -26.85
CA CYS A 177 4.18 15.96 -26.29
C CYS A 177 4.05 16.93 -25.11
N LYS A 178 2.97 17.72 -25.09
CA LYS A 178 2.62 18.62 -23.99
C LYS A 178 1.97 17.81 -22.87
N LEU A 179 2.57 17.88 -21.68
CA LEU A 179 2.10 17.16 -20.49
C LEU A 179 1.44 18.11 -19.48
N PRO A 180 0.48 17.62 -18.68
CA PRO A 180 -0.07 18.39 -17.57
C PRO A 180 1.03 18.88 -16.63
N PRO A 181 0.93 20.09 -16.06
CA PRO A 181 1.94 20.63 -15.16
C PRO A 181 2.13 19.73 -13.94
N LYS A 182 3.35 19.67 -13.41
CA LYS A 182 3.57 19.01 -12.12
C LYS A 182 2.97 19.88 -11.03
N LYS A 183 1.84 19.47 -10.47
CA LYS A 183 1.29 20.09 -9.27
C LYS A 183 2.03 19.54 -8.05
N ALA A 184 2.74 20.41 -7.34
CA ALA A 184 3.19 20.07 -5.99
C ALA A 184 1.95 19.96 -5.10
N ARG A 185 1.89 18.93 -4.25
CA ARG A 185 0.90 18.89 -3.18
C ARG A 185 1.50 19.58 -1.97
N GLU A 186 0.73 20.45 -1.35
CA GLU A 186 1.15 21.10 -0.11
C GLU A 186 1.40 20.08 0.98
N MET A 187 2.48 20.31 1.72
CA MET A 187 2.88 19.51 2.87
C MET A 187 2.06 19.96 4.08
N GLN A 188 1.43 19.02 4.75
CA GLN A 188 0.67 19.28 5.97
C GLN A 188 1.49 18.83 7.17
N VAL A 189 1.71 19.69 8.15
CA VAL A 189 2.54 19.41 9.35
C VAL A 189 1.69 19.63 10.58
N LEU A 190 1.63 18.66 11.50
CA LEU A 190 0.88 18.83 12.74
C LEU A 190 1.56 19.87 13.64
N THR A 191 0.75 20.69 14.30
CA THR A 191 1.18 21.60 15.37
C THR A 191 1.53 20.84 16.65
N ARG A 192 2.18 21.49 17.62
CA ARG A 192 2.56 20.85 18.88
C ARG A 192 1.34 20.36 19.66
N GLU A 193 0.27 21.16 19.64
CA GLU A 193 -1.01 20.89 20.30
C GLU A 193 -1.74 19.73 19.60
N GLU A 194 -1.73 19.69 18.26
CA GLU A 194 -2.27 18.56 17.50
C GLU A 194 -1.49 17.28 17.78
N ILE A 195 -0.15 17.33 17.86
CA ILE A 195 0.68 16.15 18.18
C ILE A 195 0.33 15.59 19.56
N GLN A 196 0.14 16.46 20.57
CA GLN A 196 -0.24 16.03 21.91
C GLN A 196 -1.59 15.31 21.91
N ARG A 197 -2.63 15.91 21.33
CA ARG A 197 -3.96 15.28 21.22
C ARG A 197 -3.91 13.97 20.43
N PHE A 198 -3.17 13.98 19.33
CA PHE A 198 -2.96 12.80 18.49
C PHE A 198 -2.30 11.65 19.25
N LEU A 199 -1.25 11.91 20.02
CA LEU A 199 -0.57 10.88 20.82
C LEU A 199 -1.42 10.39 21.99
N ILE A 200 -2.18 11.27 22.64
CA ILE A 200 -3.14 10.88 23.69
C ILE A 200 -4.19 9.91 23.11
N GLN A 201 -4.77 10.25 21.95
CA GLN A 201 -5.73 9.39 21.27
C GLN A 201 -5.09 8.08 20.77
N ALA A 202 -3.88 8.15 20.22
CA ALA A 202 -3.14 6.96 19.80
C ALA A 202 -2.88 6.01 20.96
N LYS A 203 -2.62 6.53 22.17
CA LYS A 203 -2.47 5.74 23.40
C LYS A 203 -3.76 5.03 23.79
N ALA A 204 -4.89 5.73 23.77
CA ALA A 204 -6.20 5.12 24.02
C ALA A 204 -6.54 4.00 23.03
N GLU A 205 -6.03 4.08 21.80
CA GLU A 205 -6.26 3.09 20.75
C GLU A 205 -5.16 2.02 20.61
N GLY A 206 -4.12 2.05 21.45
CA GLY A 206 -3.03 1.05 21.45
C GLY A 206 -1.99 1.21 20.33
N TYR A 207 -1.79 2.43 19.82
CA TYR A 207 -0.82 2.76 18.77
C TYR A 207 0.20 3.84 19.17
N PHE A 208 0.34 4.13 20.47
CA PHE A 208 1.18 5.22 20.96
C PHE A 208 2.64 5.10 20.52
N GLU A 209 3.26 3.95 20.75
CA GLU A 209 4.69 3.70 20.51
C GLU A 209 5.01 3.74 19.02
N LEU A 210 4.10 3.26 18.18
CA LEU A 210 4.23 3.30 16.72
C LEU A 210 4.31 4.74 16.22
N PHE A 211 3.36 5.58 16.63
CA PHE A 211 3.30 6.96 16.18
C PHE A 211 4.34 7.86 16.86
N LEU A 212 4.66 7.60 18.13
CA LEU A 212 5.75 8.27 18.83
C LEU A 212 7.09 7.98 18.15
N LEU A 213 7.36 6.74 17.77
CA LEU A 213 8.58 6.38 17.06
C LEU A 213 8.65 7.08 15.69
N GLU A 214 7.55 7.10 14.92
CA GLU A 214 7.49 7.84 13.65
C GLU A 214 7.74 9.34 13.83
N LEU A 215 7.15 9.98 14.84
CA LEU A 215 7.29 11.41 15.11
C LEU A 215 8.66 11.80 15.70
N THR A 216 9.44 10.84 16.18
CA THR A 216 10.78 11.07 16.75
C THR A 216 11.92 10.69 15.79
N THR A 217 11.65 9.85 14.80
CA THR A 217 12.69 9.35 13.88
C THR A 217 12.40 9.64 12.40
N GLY A 218 11.13 9.91 12.07
CA GLY A 218 10.67 10.19 10.71
C GLY A 218 10.94 9.04 9.74
N LEU A 219 10.72 7.78 10.14
CA LEU A 219 10.91 6.64 9.25
C LEU A 219 9.94 6.65 8.07
N ARG A 220 10.18 5.83 7.05
CA ARG A 220 9.11 5.57 6.06
C ARG A 220 8.16 4.55 6.68
N ARG A 221 6.85 4.69 6.47
CA ARG A 221 5.84 3.70 6.91
C ARG A 221 6.26 2.24 6.74
N GLY A 222 6.77 1.88 5.56
CA GLY A 222 7.22 0.51 5.29
C GLY A 222 8.44 0.09 6.11
N GLU A 223 9.35 1.02 6.41
CA GLU A 223 10.52 0.80 7.28
C GLU A 223 10.07 0.61 8.74
N LEU A 224 9.20 1.51 9.24
CA LEU A 224 8.65 1.46 10.59
C LEU A 224 7.96 0.13 10.89
N LEU A 225 7.10 -0.33 9.98
CA LEU A 225 6.35 -1.58 10.14
C LEU A 225 7.22 -2.83 9.94
N ALA A 226 8.43 -2.69 9.41
CA ALA A 226 9.36 -3.79 9.21
C ALA A 226 10.34 -3.98 10.39
N LEU A 227 10.23 -3.17 11.44
CA LEU A 227 11.14 -3.25 12.59
C LEU A 227 10.88 -4.50 13.42
N GLN A 228 11.96 -5.19 13.76
CA GLN A 228 11.99 -6.30 14.71
C GLN A 228 12.76 -5.88 15.96
N TRP A 229 12.56 -6.58 17.07
CA TRP A 229 13.29 -6.28 18.31
C TRP A 229 14.80 -6.41 18.16
N ASP A 230 15.27 -7.35 17.33
CA ASP A 230 16.70 -7.52 17.02
C ASP A 230 17.31 -6.34 16.25
N ASP A 231 16.48 -5.50 15.63
CA ASP A 231 16.93 -4.30 14.93
C ASP A 231 17.22 -3.14 15.91
N LEU A 232 16.78 -3.23 17.18
CA LEU A 232 16.99 -2.21 18.22
C LEU A 232 17.92 -2.72 19.33
N ASN A 233 19.05 -2.03 19.52
CA ASN A 233 19.84 -2.21 20.73
C ASN A 233 19.25 -1.37 21.88
N LEU A 234 18.64 -2.03 22.87
CA LEU A 234 17.99 -1.39 24.02
C LEU A 234 18.97 -0.79 25.05
N GLU A 235 20.26 -1.12 24.97
CA GLU A 235 21.31 -0.56 25.82
C GLU A 235 21.88 0.72 25.21
N THR A 236 22.28 0.67 23.94
CA THR A 236 22.91 1.80 23.24
C THR A 236 21.90 2.76 22.63
N GLY A 237 20.67 2.32 22.38
CA GLY A 237 19.64 3.08 21.67
C GLY A 237 19.79 3.09 20.15
N GLU A 238 20.66 2.25 19.59
CA GLU A 238 20.88 2.18 18.15
C GLU A 238 19.78 1.37 17.46
N LEU A 239 18.98 2.03 16.62
CA LEU A 239 17.95 1.42 15.78
C LEU A 239 18.47 1.23 14.35
N LYS A 240 18.60 -0.02 13.90
CA LYS A 240 19.06 -0.39 12.55
C LYS A 240 17.89 -0.49 11.58
N ILE A 241 17.86 0.38 10.59
CA ILE A 241 16.84 0.35 9.53
C ILE A 241 17.42 -0.36 8.31
N THR A 242 17.07 -1.63 8.11
CA THR A 242 17.63 -2.49 7.05
C THR A 242 16.57 -3.11 6.13
N LYS A 243 15.28 -3.00 6.49
CA LYS A 243 14.16 -3.70 5.86
C LYS A 243 12.99 -2.75 5.65
N GLN A 244 12.08 -3.12 4.75
CA GLN A 244 10.79 -2.44 4.58
C GLN A 244 9.71 -3.45 4.16
N VAL A 245 8.49 -3.24 4.64
CA VAL A 245 7.29 -4.01 4.28
C VAL A 245 6.48 -3.25 3.23
N TYR A 246 6.00 -3.98 2.24
CA TYR A 246 5.05 -3.48 1.24
C TYR A 246 4.01 -4.56 0.93
N ARG A 247 2.84 -4.12 0.50
CA ARG A 247 1.76 -5.01 0.08
C ARG A 247 1.76 -5.16 -1.44
N THR A 248 1.74 -6.40 -1.91
CA THR A 248 1.51 -6.78 -3.31
C THR A 248 0.14 -7.43 -3.45
N LYS A 249 -0.38 -7.47 -4.68
CA LYS A 249 -1.66 -8.13 -4.98
C LYS A 249 -1.54 -9.65 -4.93
N GLU A 250 -0.40 -10.18 -5.39
CA GLU A 250 -0.16 -11.63 -5.57
C GLU A 250 0.30 -12.29 -4.27
N ASP A 251 1.34 -11.75 -3.62
CA ASP A 251 2.01 -12.41 -2.48
C ASP A 251 1.61 -11.84 -1.10
N GLY A 252 0.67 -10.89 -1.06
CA GLY A 252 0.27 -10.24 0.19
C GLY A 252 1.37 -9.32 0.75
N LEU A 253 1.83 -9.56 1.98
CA LEU A 253 2.86 -8.72 2.62
C LEU A 253 4.26 -9.27 2.27
N LEU A 254 5.08 -8.44 1.66
CA LEU A 254 6.45 -8.75 1.31
C LEU A 254 7.42 -7.85 2.08
N ILE A 255 8.48 -8.47 2.60
CA ILE A 255 9.61 -7.80 3.21
C ILE A 255 10.71 -7.71 2.17
N SER A 256 11.25 -6.52 1.93
CA SER A 256 12.44 -6.35 1.09
C SER A 256 13.46 -5.46 1.74
N GLN A 257 14.70 -5.61 1.30
CA GLN A 257 15.72 -4.60 1.56
C GLN A 257 15.39 -3.30 0.78
N PRO A 258 15.69 -2.13 1.37
CA PRO A 258 15.52 -0.85 0.71
C PRO A 258 16.19 -0.76 -0.66
N LYS A 259 15.69 0.14 -1.52
CA LYS A 259 16.16 0.29 -2.90
C LYS A 259 17.59 0.86 -2.98
N THR A 260 17.95 1.72 -2.04
CA THR A 260 19.18 2.50 -2.08
C THR A 260 20.02 2.21 -0.84
N LYS A 261 21.35 2.16 -1.00
CA LYS A 261 22.28 1.96 0.11
C LYS A 261 22.07 3.00 1.24
N SER A 262 21.77 4.25 0.89
CA SER A 262 21.47 5.32 1.85
C SER A 262 20.22 5.11 2.69
N SER A 263 19.33 4.19 2.31
CA SER A 263 18.17 3.85 3.14
C SER A 263 18.53 2.87 4.26
N ILE A 264 19.64 2.14 4.11
CA ILE A 264 20.20 1.30 5.15
C ILE A 264 21.01 2.21 6.07
N ARG A 265 20.54 2.38 7.31
CA ARG A 265 21.08 3.37 8.25
C ARG A 265 20.79 3.00 9.69
N THR A 266 21.53 3.61 10.60
CA THR A 266 21.29 3.52 12.04
C THR A 266 20.81 4.87 12.55
N VAL A 267 19.79 4.88 13.40
CA VAL A 267 19.27 6.07 14.06
C VAL A 267 19.39 5.88 15.56
N SER A 268 19.93 6.87 16.26
CA SER A 268 20.03 6.86 17.73
C SER A 268 18.72 7.34 18.34
N LEU A 269 18.15 6.54 19.24
CA LEU A 269 16.94 6.88 19.97
C LEU A 269 17.29 7.55 21.31
N PRO A 270 16.52 8.57 21.74
CA PRO A 270 16.74 9.22 23.02
C PRO A 270 16.33 8.30 24.18
N GLN A 271 17.01 8.42 25.32
CA GLN A 271 16.80 7.56 26.50
C GLN A 271 15.34 7.49 26.99
N PRO A 272 14.56 8.60 27.03
CA PRO A 272 13.15 8.52 27.40
C PRO A 272 12.31 7.63 26.46
N LEU A 273 12.61 7.62 25.16
CA LEU A 273 11.92 6.76 24.20
C LEU A 273 12.29 5.29 24.41
N LEU A 274 13.53 4.99 24.78
CA LEU A 274 13.95 3.62 25.10
C LEU A 274 13.24 3.09 26.34
N ALA A 275 13.03 3.90 27.37
CA ALA A 275 12.27 3.49 28.54
C ALA A 275 10.83 3.09 28.16
N ILE A 276 10.16 3.90 27.35
CA ILE A 276 8.81 3.60 26.82
C ILE A 276 8.82 2.31 25.99
N LEU A 277 9.79 2.14 25.10
CA LEU A 277 9.88 0.94 24.26
C LEU A 277 10.21 -0.33 25.06
N LYS A 278 10.94 -0.21 26.18
CA LYS A 278 11.20 -1.33 27.11
C LYS A 278 9.91 -1.79 27.78
N GLU A 279 9.13 -0.87 28.31
CA GLU A 279 7.81 -1.17 28.91
C GLU A 279 6.87 -1.79 27.86
N TYR A 280 6.80 -1.20 26.67
CA TYR A 280 5.97 -1.74 25.58
C TYR A 280 6.40 -3.16 25.16
N ARG A 281 7.70 -3.48 25.18
CA ARG A 281 8.20 -4.82 24.85
C ARG A 281 7.64 -5.90 25.78
N GLU A 282 7.41 -5.60 27.04
CA GLU A 282 6.88 -6.57 28.02
C GLU A 282 5.46 -7.02 27.66
N GLY A 283 4.68 -6.16 26.99
CA GLY A 283 3.33 -6.47 26.50
C GLY A 283 3.27 -7.18 25.15
N ILE A 284 4.41 -7.38 24.46
CA ILE A 284 4.46 -7.87 23.08
C ILE A 284 5.19 -9.21 23.00
N ASN A 285 4.44 -10.29 22.78
CA ASN A 285 4.99 -11.61 22.49
C ASN A 285 5.13 -11.83 20.96
N SER A 286 6.06 -11.10 20.33
CA SER A 286 6.36 -11.24 18.91
C SER A 286 7.79 -10.79 18.61
N ARG A 287 8.40 -11.31 17.55
CA ARG A 287 9.67 -10.76 17.01
C ARG A 287 9.50 -9.37 16.41
N TRP A 288 8.29 -9.04 15.95
CA TRP A 288 7.97 -7.75 15.35
C TRP A 288 7.69 -6.72 16.43
N MET A 289 8.23 -5.50 16.28
CA MET A 289 7.90 -4.40 17.20
C MET A 289 6.42 -4.01 17.11
N PHE A 290 5.85 -4.05 15.90
CA PHE A 290 4.44 -3.74 15.66
C PHE A 290 3.75 -4.92 14.96
N PRO A 291 3.34 -5.95 15.72
CA PRO A 291 2.73 -7.15 15.16
C PRO A 291 1.31 -6.91 14.66
N SER A 292 0.85 -7.78 13.76
CA SER A 292 -0.53 -7.83 13.29
C SER A 292 -1.44 -8.42 14.37
N PRO A 293 -2.58 -7.79 14.69
CA PRO A 293 -3.55 -8.36 15.62
C PRO A 293 -4.34 -9.55 15.04
N LEU A 294 -4.26 -9.77 13.72
CA LEU A 294 -5.05 -10.78 13.01
C LEU A 294 -4.24 -11.99 12.54
N LYS A 295 -2.92 -11.83 12.40
CA LYS A 295 -2.04 -12.84 11.82
C LYS A 295 -0.85 -13.08 12.73
N GLU A 296 -0.67 -14.32 13.11
CA GLU A 296 0.49 -14.75 13.86
C GLU A 296 1.78 -14.50 13.07
N ASP A 297 2.84 -14.11 13.77
CA ASP A 297 4.17 -13.82 13.24
C ASP A 297 4.22 -12.89 12.01
N SER A 298 3.28 -11.94 11.92
CA SER A 298 3.19 -10.99 10.81
C SER A 298 3.31 -9.56 11.30
N PRO A 299 4.00 -8.65 10.57
CA PRO A 299 3.96 -7.24 10.90
C PRO A 299 2.59 -6.65 10.62
N LEU A 300 2.29 -5.50 11.24
CA LEU A 300 1.08 -4.75 10.97
C LEU A 300 0.99 -4.36 9.48
N ASP A 301 -0.22 -4.44 8.92
CA ASP A 301 -0.42 -4.15 7.51
C ASP A 301 -0.31 -2.63 7.21
N PRO A 302 0.52 -2.21 6.24
CA PRO A 302 0.63 -0.80 5.83
C PRO A 302 -0.67 -0.14 5.35
N ALA A 303 -1.61 -0.92 4.79
CA ALA A 303 -2.93 -0.45 4.40
C ALA A 303 -3.83 -0.24 5.61
N TYR A 304 -3.75 -1.13 6.60
CA TYR A 304 -4.53 -1.04 7.84
C TYR A 304 -4.10 0.18 8.68
N ILE A 305 -2.80 0.39 8.88
CA ILE A 305 -2.33 1.55 9.66
C ILE A 305 -2.74 2.87 9.03
N ARG A 306 -2.87 2.93 7.68
CA ARG A 306 -3.36 4.14 7.01
C ARG A 306 -4.77 4.45 7.47
N THR A 307 -5.68 3.47 7.47
CA THR A 307 -7.05 3.67 7.93
C THR A 307 -7.08 4.05 9.41
N ARG A 308 -6.28 3.37 10.24
CA ARG A 308 -6.17 3.67 11.68
C ARG A 308 -5.68 5.10 11.95
N LEU A 309 -4.70 5.60 11.20
CA LEU A 309 -4.24 6.99 11.31
C LEU A 309 -5.39 7.99 11.11
N HIS A 310 -6.22 7.83 10.09
CA HIS A 310 -7.31 8.78 9.81
C HIS A 310 -8.37 8.77 10.92
N LEU A 311 -8.69 7.60 11.46
CA LEU A 311 -9.60 7.45 12.60
C LEU A 311 -9.04 8.13 13.85
N ILE A 312 -7.76 7.89 14.18
CA ILE A 312 -7.11 8.51 15.35
C ILE A 312 -7.05 10.03 15.17
N LEU A 313 -6.76 10.54 13.98
CA LEU A 313 -6.76 11.99 13.70
C LEU A 313 -8.16 12.60 13.86
N GLU A 314 -9.19 11.90 13.39
CA GLU A 314 -10.59 12.31 13.53
C GLU A 314 -10.99 12.38 15.01
N HIS A 315 -10.75 11.31 15.76
CA HIS A 315 -11.02 11.25 17.20
C HIS A 315 -10.19 12.27 17.99
N ALA A 316 -8.96 12.55 17.56
CA ALA A 316 -8.09 13.58 18.14
C ALA A 316 -8.47 15.00 17.73
N GLN A 317 -9.50 15.18 16.88
CA GLN A 317 -9.92 16.47 16.32
C GLN A 317 -8.74 17.24 15.68
N CYS A 318 -7.90 16.51 14.96
CA CYS A 318 -6.73 17.02 14.24
C CYS A 318 -7.02 17.05 12.74
N LYS A 319 -6.28 17.88 12.00
CA LYS A 319 -6.39 17.88 10.54
C LYS A 319 -6.03 16.52 9.94
N GLN A 320 -6.72 16.17 8.86
CA GLN A 320 -6.46 14.94 8.14
C GLN A 320 -5.16 15.05 7.33
N ILE A 321 -4.21 14.16 7.64
CA ILE A 321 -2.90 14.11 6.99
C ILE A 321 -2.61 12.71 6.48
N ARG A 322 -1.69 12.61 5.51
CA ARG A 322 -1.20 11.31 5.04
C ARG A 322 -0.21 10.76 6.06
N PHE A 323 0.01 9.45 6.03
CA PHE A 323 1.04 8.85 6.88
C PHE A 323 2.43 9.49 6.67
N HIS A 324 2.79 9.79 5.42
CA HIS A 324 4.09 10.42 5.13
C HIS A 324 4.22 11.86 5.65
N ASP A 325 3.10 12.51 5.96
CA ASP A 325 3.09 13.85 6.54
C ASP A 325 3.53 13.84 8.03
N LEU A 326 3.48 12.69 8.71
CA LEU A 326 4.08 12.52 10.04
C LEU A 326 5.61 12.65 9.98
N ARG A 327 6.23 12.06 8.97
CA ARG A 327 7.67 12.25 8.71
C ARG A 327 8.01 13.70 8.35
N HIS A 328 7.13 14.38 7.62
CA HIS A 328 7.27 15.82 7.38
C HIS A 328 7.15 16.65 8.66
N THR A 329 6.27 16.22 9.57
CA THR A 329 6.12 16.82 10.90
C THR A 329 7.40 16.69 11.71
N PHE A 330 7.97 15.49 11.81
CA PHE A 330 9.28 15.26 12.44
C PHE A 330 10.36 16.16 11.85
N ALA A 331 10.50 16.17 10.53
CA ALA A 331 11.55 16.93 9.87
C ALA A 331 11.43 18.44 10.08
N THR A 332 10.20 18.98 10.06
CA THR A 332 9.94 20.40 10.31
C THR A 332 10.31 20.76 11.76
N MET A 333 9.93 19.92 12.72
CA MET A 333 10.29 20.11 14.13
C MET A 333 11.79 19.99 14.38
N ALA A 334 12.46 19.03 13.73
CA ALA A 334 13.90 18.85 13.82
C ALA A 334 14.66 20.08 13.30
N LEU A 335 14.26 20.61 12.14
CA LEU A 335 14.83 21.85 11.59
C LEU A 335 14.53 23.05 12.49
N GLY A 336 13.30 23.21 12.97
CA GLY A 336 12.92 24.27 13.92
C GLY A 336 13.73 24.19 15.22
N SER A 337 14.07 22.97 15.65
CA SER A 337 14.93 22.69 16.80
C SER A 337 16.43 22.98 16.54
N GLY A 338 16.81 23.34 15.31
CA GLY A 338 18.19 23.69 14.95
C GLY A 338 19.04 22.51 14.47
N MET A 339 18.43 21.35 14.14
CA MET A 339 19.15 20.23 13.54
C MET A 339 19.68 20.62 12.16
N ASP A 340 20.94 20.29 11.86
CA ASP A 340 21.51 20.57 10.55
C ASP A 340 20.89 19.66 9.47
N VAL A 341 20.79 20.21 8.26
CA VAL A 341 20.10 19.55 7.14
C VAL A 341 20.79 18.24 6.72
N LYS A 342 22.11 18.12 6.90
CA LYS A 342 22.86 16.93 6.50
C LYS A 342 22.58 15.79 7.48
N THR A 343 22.58 16.06 8.77
CA THR A 343 22.17 15.11 9.81
C THR A 343 20.73 14.68 9.61
N LEU A 344 19.80 15.62 9.42
CA LEU A 344 18.40 15.28 9.13
C LEU A 344 18.27 14.42 7.87
N SER A 345 18.97 14.79 6.78
CA SER A 345 18.99 14.01 5.54
C SER A 345 19.48 12.57 5.75
N SER A 346 20.50 12.40 6.59
CA SER A 346 21.06 11.11 6.97
C SER A 346 20.03 10.28 7.76
N MET A 347 19.42 10.87 8.80
CA MET A 347 18.38 10.22 9.62
C MET A 347 17.16 9.83 8.80
N LEU A 348 16.76 10.67 7.84
CA LEU A 348 15.66 10.41 6.92
C LEU A 348 16.05 9.37 5.84
N GLY A 349 17.33 9.09 5.61
CA GLY A 349 17.80 8.18 4.57
C GLY A 349 17.49 8.71 3.16
N HIS A 350 17.75 10.00 2.93
CA HIS A 350 17.73 10.61 1.60
C HIS A 350 19.08 10.39 0.90
N VAL A 351 19.04 10.11 -0.41
CA VAL A 351 20.28 9.94 -1.22
C VAL A 351 21.04 11.26 -1.35
N SER A 352 20.32 12.38 -1.35
CA SER A 352 20.88 13.73 -1.45
C SER A 352 20.23 14.66 -0.44
N ALA A 353 21.04 15.50 0.20
CA ALA A 353 20.57 16.57 1.07
C ALA A 353 19.73 17.61 0.30
N ALA A 354 19.94 17.75 -1.01
CA ALA A 354 19.11 18.59 -1.87
C ALA A 354 17.63 18.17 -1.80
N THR A 355 17.33 16.87 -1.71
CA THR A 355 15.95 16.40 -1.54
C THR A 355 15.35 16.90 -0.24
N THR A 356 16.12 16.95 0.85
CA THR A 356 15.67 17.52 2.12
C THR A 356 15.43 19.02 1.97
N LEU A 357 16.37 19.75 1.37
CA LEU A 357 16.22 21.19 1.12
C LEU A 357 14.98 21.46 0.28
N ASP A 358 14.84 20.84 -0.90
CA ASP A 358 13.72 21.06 -1.81
C ASP A 358 12.36 20.85 -1.13
N ILE A 359 12.26 19.88 -0.21
CA ILE A 359 11.03 19.58 0.53
C ILE A 359 10.77 20.63 1.62
N TYR A 360 11.80 21.11 2.31
CA TYR A 360 11.67 21.98 3.51
C TYR A 360 12.15 23.42 3.29
N THR A 361 12.36 23.85 2.04
CA THR A 361 12.83 25.21 1.67
C THR A 361 11.86 26.31 2.10
N HIS A 362 10.59 26.00 2.30
CA HIS A 362 9.61 26.93 2.83
C HIS A 362 9.75 27.05 4.36
N ILE A 363 10.76 27.81 4.79
CA ILE A 363 10.91 28.25 6.18
C ILE A 363 9.62 29.00 6.56
N THR A 364 8.85 28.45 7.49
CA THR A 364 7.63 29.12 7.98
C THR A 364 8.03 30.34 8.82
N ASN A 365 7.19 31.39 8.86
CA ASN A 365 7.46 32.57 9.69
C ASN A 365 7.74 32.26 11.19
N PRO A 366 7.08 31.25 11.80
CA PRO A 366 7.44 30.77 13.13
C PRO A 366 8.88 30.26 13.23
N MET A 367 9.37 29.49 12.25
CA MET A 367 10.75 28.99 12.24
C MET A 367 11.79 30.12 12.16
N ARG A 368 11.48 31.21 11.43
CA ARG A 368 12.35 32.41 11.39
C ARG A 368 12.41 33.09 12.76
N SER A 369 11.27 33.23 13.41
CA SER A 369 11.14 33.88 14.72
C SER A 369 11.81 33.06 15.82
N GLU A 370 11.66 31.73 15.78
CA GLU A 370 12.30 30.81 16.72
C GLU A 370 13.82 30.72 16.50
N ALA A 371 14.29 30.74 15.25
CA ALA A 371 15.72 30.83 14.94
C ALA A 371 16.33 32.15 15.46
N ALA A 372 15.63 33.27 15.30
CA ALA A 372 16.05 34.56 15.86
C ALA A 372 16.09 34.51 17.39
N ALA A 373 15.06 33.97 18.04
CA ALA A 373 15.03 33.81 19.49
C ALA A 373 16.17 32.92 20.02
N LYS A 374 16.53 31.84 19.30
CA LYS A 374 17.66 30.96 19.67
C LYS A 374 19.02 31.64 19.49
N ILE A 375 19.17 32.48 18.47
CA ILE A 375 20.39 33.30 18.29
C ILE A 375 20.50 34.27 19.47
N ASP A 376 19.40 34.96 19.81
CA ASP A 376 19.35 35.91 20.91
C ASP A 376 19.68 35.24 22.25
N GLN A 377 19.10 34.06 22.51
CA GLN A 377 19.40 33.24 23.70
C GLN A 377 20.87 32.80 23.79
N ARG A 378 21.46 32.35 22.68
CA ARG A 378 22.87 31.91 22.65
C ARG A 378 23.85 33.07 22.81
N ILE A 379 23.50 34.25 22.32
CA ILE A 379 24.30 35.47 22.49
C ILE A 379 24.17 35.99 23.92
N ALA A 380 22.95 35.98 24.49
CA ALA A 380 22.66 36.55 25.80
C ALA A 380 23.18 35.70 26.99
N LYS A 381 23.46 34.39 26.81
CA LYS A 381 23.81 33.45 27.91
C LYS A 381 22.85 33.52 29.11
N VAL A 382 21.56 33.74 28.87
CA VAL A 382 20.53 33.77 29.92
C VAL A 382 19.74 32.47 29.89
N ASP A 383 19.87 31.65 30.95
CA ASP A 383 18.94 30.56 31.24
C ASP A 383 17.56 31.13 31.60
N PRO A 384 16.46 30.43 31.28
CA PRO A 384 15.12 31.02 31.32
C PRO A 384 14.72 31.38 32.76
N LYS A 385 14.70 32.68 33.06
CA LYS A 385 13.61 33.23 33.86
C LYS A 385 12.44 33.41 32.90
N GLU A 386 11.31 32.78 33.23
CA GLU A 386 10.02 33.13 32.64
C GLU A 386 9.88 34.65 32.71
N LYS A 387 10.02 35.33 31.57
CA LYS A 387 9.69 36.75 31.49
C LYS A 387 8.19 36.83 31.27
N GLU A 388 7.50 37.35 32.28
CA GLU A 388 6.21 38.01 32.11
C GLU A 388 6.30 38.93 30.88
N VAL A 389 5.58 38.55 29.83
CA VAL A 389 5.38 39.42 28.68
C VAL A 389 4.27 40.37 29.10
N ALA A 390 4.63 41.57 29.52
CA ALA A 390 3.73 42.72 29.43
C ALA A 390 3.43 42.94 27.95
N SER A 391 2.31 42.40 27.47
CA SER A 391 1.77 42.71 26.15
C SER A 391 0.92 43.98 26.25
N GLU A 392 1.27 44.97 25.45
CA GLU A 392 0.34 46.04 25.09
C GLU A 392 -0.90 45.39 24.44
N ARG A 393 -2.07 45.83 24.92
CA ARG A 393 -3.39 45.24 24.70
C ARG A 393 -3.75 45.11 23.21
N ALA A 394 -3.76 43.88 22.71
CA ALA A 394 -4.74 43.42 21.72
C ALA A 394 -6.03 43.04 22.49
N PRO A 395 -7.23 43.23 21.91
CA PRO A 395 -8.49 43.06 22.66
C PRO A 395 -8.60 41.64 23.20
N GLU A 396 -8.95 41.57 24.49
CA GLU A 396 -9.09 40.37 25.31
C GLU A 396 -9.92 39.29 24.61
N THR A 397 -9.24 38.32 23.98
CA THR A 397 -9.80 36.98 23.83
C THR A 397 -9.60 36.27 25.15
N ASP A 398 -10.69 36.17 25.90
CA ASP A 398 -10.94 35.31 27.06
C ASP A 398 -9.96 34.11 27.16
N PRO A 399 -9.25 33.93 28.29
CA PRO A 399 -8.38 32.77 28.47
C PRO A 399 -9.23 31.51 28.45
N GLN A 400 -9.36 30.89 27.27
CA GLN A 400 -9.93 29.56 27.15
C GLN A 400 -9.17 28.65 28.10
N SER A 401 -9.85 28.28 29.18
CA SER A 401 -9.48 27.24 30.12
C SER A 401 -8.79 26.10 29.38
N PHE A 402 -7.59 25.72 29.81
CA PHE A 402 -6.87 24.58 29.27
C PHE A 402 -7.64 23.30 29.60
N ILE A 403 -8.65 22.96 28.80
CA ILE A 403 -9.42 21.74 28.97
C ILE A 403 -8.51 20.59 28.52
N PRO A 404 -8.10 19.67 29.40
CA PRO A 404 -7.28 18.54 29.00
C PRO A 404 -8.07 17.72 27.97
N PHE A 405 -7.45 17.44 26.83
CA PHE A 405 -8.09 16.61 25.80
C PHE A 405 -8.40 15.23 26.36
N ILE A 406 -9.69 14.87 26.38
CA ILE A 406 -10.16 13.56 26.80
C ILE A 406 -10.19 12.66 25.58
N PRO A 407 -9.43 11.55 25.56
CA PRO A 407 -9.43 10.65 24.42
C PRO A 407 -10.82 10.06 24.20
N TYR A 408 -11.20 9.93 22.93
CA TYR A 408 -12.35 9.16 22.54
C TYR A 408 -12.06 7.67 22.78
N ASN A 409 -12.56 7.18 23.90
CA ASN A 409 -12.66 5.74 24.14
C ASN A 409 -13.93 5.28 23.44
N GLY A 410 -13.77 4.61 22.28
CA GLY A 410 -14.91 3.95 21.63
C GLY A 410 -15.66 3.12 22.66
N LYS A 411 -17.00 3.13 22.62
CA LYS A 411 -17.82 2.38 23.59
C LYS A 411 -17.54 0.87 23.45
N ILE A 412 -16.56 0.36 24.19
CA ILE A 412 -16.31 -1.09 24.32
C ILE A 412 -17.55 -1.64 25.01
N ARG A 413 -18.27 -2.52 24.31
CA ARG A 413 -19.51 -3.11 24.82
C ARG A 413 -19.18 -3.93 26.08
N LYS A 414 -19.93 -3.73 27.16
CA LYS A 414 -19.89 -4.66 28.29
C LYS A 414 -20.39 -6.02 27.82
N ALA A 415 -19.72 -7.09 28.22
CA ALA A 415 -20.21 -8.44 27.94
C ALA A 415 -21.65 -8.57 28.49
N GLY A 416 -22.59 -9.01 27.65
CA GLY A 416 -23.98 -9.24 28.08
C GLY A 416 -24.98 -8.11 27.80
N THR A 417 -24.60 -6.97 27.21
CA THR A 417 -25.52 -5.82 26.98
C THR A 417 -26.11 -5.71 25.57
N GLY A 418 -25.87 -6.71 24.70
CA GLY A 418 -26.34 -6.67 23.30
C GLY A 418 -25.70 -5.54 22.48
N CYS A 419 -26.16 -5.35 21.24
CA CYS A 419 -25.60 -4.40 20.30
C CYS A 419 -26.61 -3.72 19.41
N ILE A 420 -26.53 -2.39 19.31
CA ILE A 420 -27.43 -1.60 18.48
C ILE A 420 -26.67 -1.05 17.28
N ILE A 421 -27.20 -1.27 16.09
CA ILE A 421 -26.60 -0.87 14.81
C ILE A 421 -27.71 -0.31 13.93
N GLN A 422 -27.45 0.82 13.27
CA GLN A 422 -28.35 1.34 12.24
C GLN A 422 -28.15 0.55 10.95
N ILE A 423 -29.21 -0.10 10.44
CA ILE A 423 -29.16 -0.85 9.18
C ILE A 423 -29.59 0.03 8.01
N SER A 424 -30.54 0.94 8.24
CA SER A 424 -31.00 1.91 7.25
C SER A 424 -31.50 3.20 7.93
N GLU A 425 -31.84 4.21 7.15
CA GLU A 425 -32.32 5.52 7.63
C GLU A 425 -33.51 5.42 8.61
N HIS A 426 -34.32 4.35 8.49
CA HIS A 426 -35.51 4.13 9.33
C HIS A 426 -35.54 2.79 10.05
N CYS A 427 -34.38 2.11 10.21
CA CYS A 427 -34.33 0.82 10.87
C CYS A 427 -33.04 0.63 11.68
N TRP A 428 -33.22 0.44 12.99
CA TRP A 428 -32.20 0.10 13.96
C TRP A 428 -32.35 -1.35 14.39
N GLU A 429 -31.24 -2.09 14.43
CA GLU A 429 -31.18 -3.48 14.89
C GLU A 429 -30.47 -3.57 16.24
N GLY A 430 -31.16 -4.11 17.23
CA GLY A 430 -30.63 -4.49 18.54
C GLY A 430 -30.40 -5.99 18.59
N ARG A 431 -29.15 -6.44 18.56
CA ARG A 431 -28.77 -7.86 18.52
C ARG A 431 -28.12 -8.32 19.83
N TYR A 432 -28.53 -9.47 20.36
CA TYR A 432 -27.92 -10.12 21.51
C TYR A 432 -27.45 -11.54 21.14
N SER A 433 -26.19 -11.86 21.44
CA SER A 433 -25.51 -13.09 20.98
C SER A 433 -24.83 -13.86 22.12
N PRO A 434 -25.59 -14.43 23.09
CA PRO A 434 -25.03 -15.22 24.18
C PRO A 434 -24.49 -16.58 23.71
N VAL A 435 -23.63 -17.17 24.54
CA VAL A 435 -23.19 -18.58 24.40
C VAL A 435 -24.21 -19.46 25.12
N TRP A 436 -24.74 -20.45 24.41
CA TRP A 436 -25.74 -21.39 24.93
C TRP A 436 -25.06 -22.64 25.51
N PRO A 437 -25.80 -23.51 26.24
CA PRO A 437 -25.24 -24.72 26.85
C PRO A 437 -24.58 -25.71 25.87
N ASP A 438 -24.83 -25.60 24.57
CA ASP A 438 -24.18 -26.36 23.49
C ASP A 438 -22.78 -25.83 23.09
N GLY A 439 -22.31 -24.75 23.75
CA GLY A 439 -21.03 -24.10 23.44
C GLY A 439 -21.06 -23.21 22.20
N LYS A 440 -22.22 -23.04 21.54
CA LYS A 440 -22.36 -22.19 20.34
C LYS A 440 -23.02 -20.86 20.68
N LYS A 441 -22.81 -19.87 19.81
CA LYS A 441 -23.44 -18.55 19.90
C LYS A 441 -24.72 -18.53 19.09
N HIS A 442 -25.87 -18.40 19.75
CA HIS A 442 -27.15 -18.16 19.07
C HIS A 442 -27.59 -16.72 19.33
N SER A 443 -27.80 -15.99 18.23
CA SER A 443 -28.15 -14.56 18.27
C SER A 443 -29.65 -14.34 18.07
N ARG A 444 -30.24 -13.36 18.75
CA ARG A 444 -31.56 -12.80 18.41
C ARG A 444 -31.49 -11.30 18.26
N ASN A 445 -32.44 -10.76 17.50
CA ASN A 445 -32.49 -9.35 17.13
C ASN A 445 -33.87 -8.75 17.46
N VAL A 446 -33.88 -7.49 17.86
CA VAL A 446 -35.05 -6.59 17.89
C VAL A 446 -34.83 -5.49 16.85
N TYR A 447 -35.90 -5.00 16.25
CA TYR A 447 -35.85 -3.92 15.26
C TYR A 447 -36.75 -2.77 15.69
N ALA A 448 -36.30 -1.54 15.50
CA ALA A 448 -37.08 -0.34 15.80
C ALA A 448 -36.82 0.79 14.80
N LYS A 449 -37.70 1.79 14.76
CA LYS A 449 -37.58 2.93 13.84
C LYS A 449 -36.59 3.96 14.34
N THR A 450 -36.51 4.12 15.66
CA THR A 450 -35.57 5.02 16.33
C THR A 450 -34.56 4.24 17.16
N ARG A 451 -33.45 4.89 17.49
CA ARG A 451 -32.40 4.28 18.32
C ARG A 451 -32.90 4.04 19.74
N GLU A 452 -33.64 5.02 20.27
CA GLU A 452 -34.16 5.06 21.64
C GLU A 452 -35.18 3.93 21.87
N GLU A 453 -36.06 3.67 20.89
CA GLU A 453 -36.96 2.51 20.91
C GLU A 453 -36.18 1.19 20.91
N CYS A 454 -35.11 1.11 20.11
CA CYS A 454 -34.27 -0.09 20.05
C CYS A 454 -33.53 -0.31 21.39
N GLU A 455 -33.07 0.76 22.03
CA GLU A 455 -32.45 0.76 23.36
C GLU A 455 -33.45 0.34 24.45
N ALA A 456 -34.74 0.66 24.31
CA ALA A 456 -35.78 0.23 25.24
C ALA A 456 -36.19 -1.26 25.07
N LEU A 457 -36.18 -1.78 23.84
CA LEU A 457 -36.59 -3.17 23.55
C LEU A 457 -35.49 -4.21 23.85
N LEU A 458 -34.22 -3.82 23.70
CA LEU A 458 -33.09 -4.75 23.82
C LEU A 458 -32.92 -5.39 25.22
N PRO A 459 -33.12 -4.68 26.36
CA PRO A 459 -33.07 -5.27 27.69
C PRO A 459 -34.07 -6.43 27.89
N GLY A 460 -35.31 -6.27 27.41
CA GLY A 460 -36.33 -7.32 27.50
C GLY A 460 -35.94 -8.58 26.72
N LEU A 461 -35.36 -8.43 25.53
CA LEU A 461 -34.80 -9.55 24.77
C LEU A 461 -33.68 -10.27 25.53
N ILE A 462 -32.80 -9.50 26.18
CA ILE A 462 -31.67 -10.04 26.94
C ILE A 462 -32.16 -10.84 28.15
N GLU A 463 -33.15 -10.33 28.90
CA GLU A 463 -33.74 -11.03 30.04
C GLU A 463 -34.42 -12.33 29.61
N GLN A 464 -35.21 -12.28 28.53
CA GLN A 464 -35.86 -13.46 27.97
C GLN A 464 -34.83 -14.53 27.59
N MET A 465 -33.79 -14.18 26.82
CA MET A 465 -32.76 -15.13 26.41
C MET A 465 -31.95 -15.67 27.59
N LYS A 466 -31.71 -14.87 28.64
CA LYS A 466 -31.05 -15.34 29.86
C LYS A 466 -31.93 -16.33 30.63
N ALA A 467 -33.23 -16.08 30.72
CA ALA A 467 -34.18 -16.97 31.38
C ALA A 467 -34.28 -18.32 30.64
N GLU A 468 -34.33 -18.30 29.30
CA GLU A 468 -34.31 -19.51 28.48
C GLU A 468 -33.02 -20.32 28.65
N ILE A 469 -31.85 -19.67 28.63
CA ILE A 469 -30.57 -20.34 28.88
C ILE A 469 -30.54 -20.96 30.27
N LYS A 470 -31.09 -20.27 31.29
CA LYS A 470 -31.16 -20.78 32.66
C LYS A 470 -32.07 -22.01 32.75
N ALA A 471 -33.28 -21.96 32.17
CA ALA A 471 -34.22 -23.07 32.16
C ALA A 471 -33.66 -24.31 31.44
N ILE A 472 -32.91 -24.13 30.35
CA ILE A 472 -32.26 -25.24 29.63
C ILE A 472 -31.11 -25.84 30.43
N LYS A 473 -30.31 -25.01 31.14
CA LYS A 473 -29.27 -25.51 32.04
C LYS A 473 -29.85 -26.32 33.20
N GLU A 474 -30.99 -25.89 33.74
CA GLU A 474 -31.67 -26.57 34.86
C GLU A 474 -32.37 -27.86 34.44
N SER A 475 -32.95 -27.90 33.24
CA SER A 475 -33.64 -29.09 32.71
C SER A 475 -32.72 -30.12 32.05
N GLY A 476 -31.49 -29.73 31.66
CA GLY A 476 -30.54 -30.61 30.95
C GLY A 476 -30.97 -30.99 29.52
N ASN A 477 -32.11 -30.49 29.05
CA ASN A 477 -32.66 -30.83 27.74
C ASN A 477 -32.01 -29.98 26.64
N LEU A 478 -30.92 -30.48 26.06
CA LEU A 478 -30.20 -29.84 24.96
C LEU A 478 -31.00 -29.77 23.64
N GLU A 479 -32.09 -30.53 23.50
CA GLU A 479 -32.99 -30.47 22.32
C GLU A 479 -33.92 -29.25 22.36
N ALA A 480 -34.10 -28.63 23.53
CA ALA A 480 -34.86 -27.39 23.69
C ALA A 480 -34.09 -26.14 23.23
N ILE A 481 -32.83 -26.28 22.81
CA ILE A 481 -32.03 -25.18 22.25
C ILE A 481 -32.61 -24.81 20.88
N PRO A 482 -33.04 -23.55 20.66
CA PRO A 482 -33.48 -23.12 19.34
C PRO A 482 -32.30 -23.22 18.37
N ASP A 483 -32.34 -24.19 17.46
CA ASP A 483 -31.25 -24.57 16.54
C ASP A 483 -30.64 -23.42 15.71
N GLY A 484 -31.26 -22.24 15.67
CA GLY A 484 -30.86 -21.14 14.78
C GLY A 484 -31.00 -21.47 13.29
N ILE A 485 -31.47 -22.68 12.96
CA ILE A 485 -31.71 -23.17 11.61
C ILE A 485 -33.12 -22.73 11.21
N SER A 486 -33.20 -21.87 10.20
CA SER A 486 -34.46 -21.44 9.57
C SER A 486 -35.36 -22.66 9.27
N GLU A 487 -36.64 -22.59 9.63
CA GLU A 487 -37.65 -23.63 9.31
C GLU A 487 -37.62 -24.02 7.83
N LYS A 488 -37.36 -23.04 6.94
CA LYS A 488 -37.17 -23.27 5.50
C LYS A 488 -35.93 -24.13 5.20
N LYS A 489 -34.82 -23.94 5.92
CA LYS A 489 -33.61 -24.77 5.79
C LYS A 489 -33.88 -26.21 6.26
N LYS A 490 -34.66 -26.39 7.34
CA LYS A 490 -35.08 -27.72 7.81
C LYS A 490 -35.95 -28.45 6.78
N ALA A 491 -36.95 -27.76 6.22
CA ALA A 491 -37.83 -28.32 5.21
C ALA A 491 -37.09 -28.68 3.90
N ILE A 492 -36.16 -27.82 3.45
CA ILE A 492 -35.30 -28.10 2.28
C ILE A 492 -34.39 -29.31 2.56
N ALA A 493 -33.80 -29.41 3.75
CA ALA A 493 -32.94 -30.53 4.12
C ALA A 493 -33.70 -31.86 4.25
N ALA A 494 -34.93 -31.84 4.75
CA ALA A 494 -35.80 -33.01 4.81
C ALA A 494 -36.16 -33.51 3.40
N TYR A 495 -36.63 -32.61 2.52
CA TYR A 495 -36.98 -32.94 1.15
C TYR A 495 -35.78 -33.48 0.35
N MET A 496 -34.60 -32.87 0.49
CA MET A 496 -33.37 -33.36 -0.15
C MET A 496 -32.91 -34.74 0.34
N ARG A 497 -33.37 -35.17 1.53
CA ARG A 497 -33.00 -36.47 2.13
C ARG A 497 -33.92 -37.57 1.62
N GLU A 498 -35.20 -37.26 1.46
CA GLU A 498 -36.22 -38.16 0.92
C GLU A 498 -36.10 -38.32 -0.60
N HIS A 499 -35.62 -37.28 -1.31
CA HIS A 499 -35.48 -37.25 -2.77
C HIS A 499 -34.06 -36.86 -3.24
N PRO A 500 -33.04 -37.70 -2.97
CA PRO A 500 -31.63 -37.40 -3.30
C PRO A 500 -31.35 -37.26 -4.82
N GLU A 501 -32.21 -37.83 -5.66
CA GLU A 501 -32.15 -37.76 -7.13
C GLU A 501 -32.53 -36.37 -7.67
N VAL A 502 -33.30 -35.59 -6.91
CA VAL A 502 -33.76 -34.27 -7.35
C VAL A 502 -32.69 -33.23 -7.05
N THR A 503 -31.89 -32.90 -8.07
CA THR A 503 -30.83 -31.88 -7.96
C THR A 503 -31.25 -30.48 -8.44
N SER A 504 -32.43 -30.37 -9.06
CA SER A 504 -32.96 -29.10 -9.56
C SER A 504 -33.47 -28.21 -8.43
N LYS A 505 -32.77 -27.10 -8.18
CA LYS A 505 -33.13 -26.10 -7.15
C LYS A 505 -34.52 -25.49 -7.35
N SER A 506 -35.00 -25.40 -8.59
CA SER A 506 -36.35 -24.92 -8.89
C SER A 506 -37.43 -25.94 -8.55
N ALA A 507 -37.14 -27.24 -8.74
CA ALA A 507 -38.06 -28.32 -8.37
C ALA A 507 -38.19 -28.44 -6.85
N ILE A 508 -37.06 -28.35 -6.13
CA ILE A 508 -37.03 -28.33 -4.65
C ILE A 508 -37.79 -27.10 -4.11
N ALA A 509 -37.61 -25.93 -4.71
CA ALA A 509 -38.32 -24.72 -4.33
C ALA A 509 -39.84 -24.86 -4.48
N LYS A 510 -40.29 -25.46 -5.59
CA LYS A 510 -41.71 -25.72 -5.85
C LYS A 510 -42.31 -26.75 -4.88
N ALA A 511 -41.57 -27.82 -4.57
CA ALA A 511 -42.04 -28.88 -3.68
C ALA A 511 -42.12 -28.46 -2.20
N VAL A 512 -41.18 -27.61 -1.76
CA VAL A 512 -41.11 -27.14 -0.36
C VAL A 512 -41.88 -25.82 -0.15
N GLY A 513 -42.42 -25.21 -1.22
CA GLY A 513 -43.20 -23.96 -1.13
C GLY A 513 -42.36 -22.73 -0.77
N THR A 514 -41.16 -22.62 -1.33
CA THR A 514 -40.19 -21.53 -1.03
C THR A 514 -39.64 -20.91 -2.32
N ASP A 515 -39.03 -19.73 -2.23
CA ASP A 515 -38.37 -19.10 -3.37
C ASP A 515 -37.04 -19.78 -3.75
N ARG A 516 -36.68 -19.69 -5.04
CA ARG A 516 -35.48 -20.32 -5.59
C ARG A 516 -34.18 -19.75 -5.00
N SER A 517 -34.15 -18.49 -4.61
CA SER A 517 -32.98 -17.85 -3.97
C SER A 517 -32.70 -18.44 -2.59
N THR A 518 -33.73 -18.69 -1.81
CA THR A 518 -33.65 -19.34 -0.49
C THR A 518 -33.14 -20.77 -0.60
N VAL A 519 -33.66 -21.55 -1.56
CA VAL A 519 -33.11 -22.89 -1.84
C VAL A 519 -31.65 -22.81 -2.29
N ARG A 520 -31.29 -21.88 -3.18
CA ARG A 520 -29.91 -21.72 -3.64
C ARG A 520 -28.93 -21.40 -2.51
N LYS A 521 -29.34 -20.56 -1.56
CA LYS A 521 -28.55 -20.18 -0.38
C LYS A 521 -28.24 -21.41 0.50
N TYR A 522 -29.26 -22.20 0.82
CA TYR A 522 -29.12 -23.30 1.78
C TYR A 522 -28.68 -24.64 1.15
N TYR A 523 -28.91 -24.87 -0.13
CA TYR A 523 -28.60 -26.14 -0.82
C TYR A 523 -27.11 -26.52 -0.72
N ASN A 524 -26.21 -25.56 -0.91
CA ASN A 524 -24.76 -25.82 -0.85
C ASN A 524 -24.28 -26.05 0.60
N GLU A 525 -24.86 -25.33 1.57
CA GLU A 525 -24.57 -25.53 3.00
C GLU A 525 -25.00 -26.93 3.46
N ILE A 526 -26.24 -27.34 3.14
CA ILE A 526 -26.78 -28.66 3.51
C ILE A 526 -25.93 -29.78 2.89
N ARG A 527 -25.55 -29.66 1.61
CA ARG A 527 -24.72 -30.67 0.95
C ARG A 527 -23.31 -30.75 1.53
N SER A 528 -22.73 -29.60 1.91
CA SER A 528 -21.42 -29.54 2.58
C SER A 528 -21.48 -30.20 3.96
N GLU A 529 -22.52 -29.92 4.76
CA GLU A 529 -22.76 -30.54 6.05
C GLU A 529 -22.92 -32.08 5.94
N TRP A 530 -23.57 -32.58 4.89
CA TRP A 530 -23.73 -34.02 4.65
C TRP A 530 -22.43 -34.70 4.21
N SER A 531 -21.64 -34.05 3.35
CA SER A 531 -20.33 -34.54 2.94
C SER A 531 -19.32 -34.61 4.11
N GLY A 532 -19.39 -33.65 5.04
CA GLY A 532 -18.58 -33.62 6.24
C GLY A 532 -18.86 -34.78 7.20
N ARG A 533 -20.12 -35.17 7.39
CA ARG A 533 -20.49 -36.34 8.23
C ARG A 533 -20.02 -37.67 7.65
N ILE A 534 -20.02 -37.82 6.32
CA ILE A 534 -19.48 -39.02 5.65
C ILE A 534 -17.96 -39.14 5.86
N SER A 535 -17.23 -38.02 5.84
CA SER A 535 -15.78 -38.01 6.09
C SER A 535 -15.39 -38.37 7.54
N PHE A 536 -16.23 -37.99 8.51
CA PHE A 536 -16.03 -38.26 9.93
C PHE A 536 -16.34 -39.73 10.29
N ALA A 537 -17.39 -40.30 9.71
CA ALA A 537 -17.73 -41.72 9.86
C ALA A 537 -16.69 -42.65 9.21
N LYS A 538 -16.06 -42.23 8.10
CA LYS A 538 -14.96 -42.96 7.45
C LYS A 538 -13.69 -42.94 8.32
N ARG A 539 -13.35 -41.78 8.90
CA ARG A 539 -12.25 -41.65 9.86
C ARG A 539 -12.43 -42.48 11.13
N GLN A 540 -13.65 -42.57 11.68
CA GLN A 540 -13.90 -43.40 12.86
C GLN A 540 -13.79 -44.91 12.55
N ARG A 541 -14.24 -45.39 11.38
CA ARG A 541 -14.02 -46.78 10.96
C ARG A 541 -12.54 -47.10 10.76
N ASP A 542 -11.78 -46.20 10.13
CA ASP A 542 -10.34 -46.38 9.90
C ASP A 542 -9.50 -46.33 11.20
N MET A 543 -10.05 -45.72 12.26
CA MET A 543 -9.42 -45.66 13.59
C MET A 543 -9.73 -46.91 14.41
N VAL A 544 -10.96 -47.45 14.33
CA VAL A 544 -11.34 -48.70 15.00
C VAL A 544 -10.67 -49.92 14.36
N CYS A 545 -10.45 -49.93 13.04
CA CYS A 545 -9.67 -50.99 12.38
C CYS A 545 -8.16 -50.95 12.71
N ARG A 546 -7.62 -49.81 13.17
CA ARG A 546 -6.21 -49.67 13.53
C ARG A 546 -5.91 -50.11 14.97
N CYS A 547 -6.89 -50.11 15.86
CA CYS A 547 -6.74 -50.55 17.26
C CYS A 547 -6.99 -52.06 17.48
N LEU A 548 -7.21 -52.84 16.43
CA LEU A 548 -7.43 -54.31 16.52
C LEU A 548 -6.29 -55.13 15.88
N VAL A 549 -5.17 -54.50 15.49
CA VAL A 549 -4.01 -55.17 14.84
C VAL A 549 -2.67 -54.78 15.51
N GLU A 550 -2.71 -54.12 16.66
CA GLU A 550 -1.59 -54.02 17.63
C GLU A 550 -2.05 -54.63 18.95
#